data_AF-A0A929VQA6-F1
#
_entry.id   AF-A0A929VQA6-F1
#
_cell.length_a   1.000
_cell.length_b   1.000
_cell.length_c   1.000
_cell.angle_alpha   90.00
_cell.angle_beta   90.00
_cell.angle_gamma   90.00
#
_symmetry.space_group_name_H-M   'P 1'
#
loop_
_entity.id
_entity.type
_entity.pdbx_description
1 polymer ?
#
loop_
_entity_poly.entity_id
_entity_poly.type
_entity_poly.pdbx_seq_one_letter_code
_entity_poly.pdbx_strand_id
1 'polypeptide(L)'
;MAVGFITGRFGADRTDKILELCFEEAKREDKKPIYILVPEKFTYEMEKRLSEKLENEKNIDPNFRIRVVSFSTLSKIVFTNVGGLKERRLTTSARSLLTFKAMDLVSKDLITFKSDDFKMGFVNNIMDMIIEFKQNDFSVMDVFSLTENVKNESLKFKMQDLYNIYKSYENLIDKKYSDTEDTLNIFAQKLDDFESIKGATIFVDEYMDFTPAQYLVIEKLVYFSKNIYFSLLTDFKNLHSKMNMFARSNSTILNIKNIC
;
A
#
# COMPACT_ATOMS: atom_id res chain seq x y z
N MET A 1 12.14 0.10 -20.37
CA MET A 1 11.32 0.66 -19.29
C MET A 1 10.99 2.09 -19.64
N ALA A 2 9.71 2.41 -19.78
CA ALA A 2 9.27 3.78 -20.03
C ALA A 2 8.24 4.19 -18.98
N VAL A 3 8.49 5.31 -18.30
CA VAL A 3 7.55 5.94 -17.38
C VAL A 3 6.88 7.11 -18.10
N GLY A 4 5.56 7.00 -18.28
CA GLY A 4 4.74 8.01 -18.91
C GLY A 4 3.85 8.73 -17.90
N PHE A 5 3.55 9.99 -18.15
CA PHE A 5 2.59 10.77 -17.36
C PHE A 5 1.45 11.22 -18.26
N ILE A 6 0.22 10.89 -17.87
CA ILE A 6 -1.02 11.37 -18.49
C ILE A 6 -1.59 12.44 -17.55
N THR A 7 -1.63 13.69 -18.01
CA THR A 7 -2.00 14.80 -17.14
C THR A 7 -3.13 15.63 -17.73
N GLY A 8 -3.94 16.19 -16.86
CA GLY A 8 -5.03 17.07 -17.22
C GLY A 8 -5.67 17.69 -15.99
N ARG A 9 -6.32 18.84 -16.20
CA ARG A 9 -7.15 19.48 -15.17
C ARG A 9 -8.46 18.70 -14.99
N PHE A 10 -9.21 19.04 -13.96
CA PHE A 10 -10.58 18.53 -13.79
C PHE A 10 -11.40 18.75 -15.07
N GLY A 11 -12.09 17.72 -15.55
CA GLY A 11 -12.82 17.73 -16.83
C GLY A 11 -12.00 17.30 -18.05
N ALA A 12 -10.67 17.15 -17.94
CA ALA A 12 -9.89 16.42 -18.92
C ALA A 12 -10.14 14.92 -18.71
N ASP A 13 -10.62 14.23 -19.75
CA ASP A 13 -10.98 12.81 -19.66
C ASP A 13 -9.73 11.91 -19.72
N ARG A 14 -8.93 11.98 -18.64
CA ARG A 14 -7.67 11.23 -18.49
C ARG A 14 -7.93 9.73 -18.48
N THR A 15 -9.03 9.31 -17.86
CA THR A 15 -9.45 7.91 -17.79
C THR A 15 -9.78 7.37 -19.17
N ASP A 16 -10.53 8.11 -20.01
CA ASP A 16 -10.75 7.70 -21.39
C ASP A 16 -9.43 7.56 -22.16
N LYS A 17 -8.48 8.48 -21.93
CA LYS A 17 -7.17 8.37 -22.57
C LYS A 17 -6.39 7.13 -22.13
N ILE A 18 -6.48 6.74 -20.85
CA ILE A 18 -5.91 5.49 -20.35
C ILE A 18 -6.54 4.30 -21.06
N LEU A 19 -7.88 4.26 -21.15
CA LEU A 19 -8.59 3.16 -21.78
C LEU A 19 -8.24 3.02 -23.26
N GLU A 20 -8.15 4.13 -24.01
CA GLU A 20 -7.65 4.14 -25.39
C GLU A 20 -6.28 3.47 -25.50
N LEU A 21 -5.32 3.90 -24.68
CA LEU A 21 -3.97 3.35 -24.66
C LEU A 21 -3.96 1.86 -24.24
N CYS A 22 -4.84 1.45 -23.32
CA CYS A 22 -5.00 0.05 -22.93
C CYS A 22 -5.41 -0.81 -24.14
N PHE A 23 -6.40 -0.37 -24.92
CA PHE A 23 -6.84 -1.10 -26.11
C PHE A 23 -5.79 -1.10 -27.23
N GLU A 24 -5.04 -0.01 -27.40
CA GLU A 24 -3.90 0.02 -28.33
C GLU A 24 -2.83 -1.01 -27.94
N GLU A 25 -2.49 -1.12 -26.65
CA GLU A 25 -1.56 -2.13 -26.15
C GLU A 25 -2.11 -3.56 -26.24
N ALA A 26 -3.42 -3.74 -26.03
CA ALA A 26 -4.09 -5.04 -26.09
C ALA A 26 -4.06 -5.65 -27.51
N LYS A 27 -4.11 -4.79 -28.55
CA LYS A 27 -4.03 -5.17 -29.96
C LYS A 27 -2.64 -5.58 -30.44
N ARG A 28 -1.58 -5.21 -29.71
CA ARG A 28 -0.20 -5.60 -30.07
C ARG A 28 -0.01 -7.10 -29.93
N GLU A 29 0.93 -7.66 -30.69
CA GLU A 29 1.25 -9.11 -30.66
C GLU A 29 1.77 -9.60 -29.29
N ASP A 30 2.24 -8.69 -28.45
CA ASP A 30 2.67 -8.98 -27.09
C ASP A 30 1.53 -9.67 -26.30
N LYS A 31 1.83 -10.74 -25.56
CA LYS A 31 0.84 -11.47 -24.75
C LYS A 31 0.95 -11.16 -23.26
N LYS A 32 1.82 -10.22 -22.88
CA LYS A 32 2.01 -9.83 -21.47
C LYS A 32 0.76 -9.14 -20.91
N PRO A 33 0.45 -9.30 -19.62
CA PRO A 33 -0.76 -8.74 -19.02
C PRO A 33 -0.74 -7.20 -19.03
N ILE A 34 -1.94 -6.61 -19.02
CA ILE A 34 -2.15 -5.17 -18.90
C ILE A 34 -2.92 -4.93 -17.59
N TYR A 35 -2.36 -4.14 -16.69
CA TYR A 35 -2.97 -3.84 -15.40
C TYR A 35 -3.43 -2.38 -15.35
N ILE A 36 -4.69 -2.15 -14.98
CA ILE A 36 -5.22 -0.83 -14.63
C ILE A 36 -5.31 -0.78 -13.10
N LEU A 37 -4.32 -0.15 -12.47
CA LEU A 37 -4.21 0.01 -11.03
C LEU A 37 -4.99 1.24 -10.58
N VAL A 38 -6.04 1.03 -9.78
CA VAL A 38 -6.89 2.08 -9.21
C VAL A 38 -7.07 1.87 -7.70
N PRO A 39 -7.46 2.90 -6.92
CA PRO A 39 -7.83 2.70 -5.53
C PRO A 39 -9.04 1.77 -5.40
N GLU A 40 -9.16 1.06 -4.27
CA GLU A 40 -10.19 0.03 -4.07
C GLU A 40 -11.62 0.56 -4.24
N LYS A 41 -11.86 1.85 -3.91
CA LYS A 41 -13.15 2.52 -4.11
C LYS A 41 -13.51 2.82 -5.58
N PHE A 42 -12.56 2.74 -6.51
CA PHE A 42 -12.75 3.07 -7.94
C PHE A 42 -12.73 1.83 -8.85
N THR A 43 -12.47 0.63 -8.31
CA THR A 43 -12.39 -0.61 -9.12
C THR A 43 -13.67 -0.87 -9.90
N TYR A 44 -14.83 -0.78 -9.24
CA TYR A 44 -16.13 -1.00 -9.87
C TYR A 44 -16.40 -0.01 -11.01
N GLU A 45 -16.12 1.28 -10.80
CA GLU A 45 -16.33 2.29 -11.82
C GLU A 45 -15.42 2.07 -13.04
N MET A 46 -14.15 1.74 -12.80
CA MET A 46 -13.20 1.44 -13.87
C MET A 46 -13.57 0.17 -14.65
N GLU A 47 -14.01 -0.90 -13.97
CA GLU A 47 -14.49 -2.12 -14.62
C GLU A 47 -15.73 -1.85 -15.46
N LYS A 48 -16.67 -1.06 -14.95
CA LYS A 48 -17.86 -0.65 -15.70
C LYS A 48 -17.48 0.11 -16.98
N ARG A 49 -16.60 1.12 -16.88
CA ARG A 49 -16.14 1.88 -18.05
C ARG A 49 -15.39 1.01 -19.06
N LEU A 50 -14.55 0.08 -18.59
CA LEU A 50 -13.86 -0.88 -19.44
C LEU A 50 -14.86 -1.77 -20.19
N SER A 51 -15.90 -2.27 -19.50
CA SER A 51 -16.96 -3.08 -20.10
C SER A 51 -17.75 -2.29 -21.15
N GLU A 52 -18.15 -1.06 -20.86
CA GLU A 52 -18.85 -0.19 -21.81
C GLU A 52 -17.99 0.10 -23.06
N LYS A 53 -16.68 0.31 -22.89
CA LYS A 53 -15.78 0.51 -24.03
C LYS A 53 -15.61 -0.75 -24.88
N LEU A 54 -15.65 -1.94 -24.29
CA LEU A 54 -15.58 -3.23 -25.00
C LEU A 54 -16.81 -3.51 -25.88
N GLU A 55 -17.95 -2.86 -25.64
CA GLU A 55 -19.13 -2.96 -26.52
C GLU A 55 -18.89 -2.34 -27.90
N ASN A 56 -17.91 -1.44 -28.01
CA ASN A 56 -17.52 -0.86 -29.29
C ASN A 56 -16.60 -1.82 -30.06
N GLU A 57 -16.99 -2.22 -31.28
CA GLU A 57 -16.23 -3.15 -32.14
C GLU A 57 -14.77 -2.71 -32.41
N LYS A 58 -14.45 -1.42 -32.27
CA LYS A 58 -13.08 -0.93 -32.43
C LYS A 58 -12.19 -1.26 -31.23
N ASN A 59 -12.76 -1.51 -30.06
CA ASN A 59 -12.05 -1.76 -28.81
C ASN A 59 -12.08 -3.27 -28.52
N ILE A 60 -11.05 -3.95 -28.99
CA ILE A 60 -10.91 -5.39 -28.78
C ILE A 60 -9.76 -5.67 -27.84
N ASP A 61 -9.97 -6.63 -26.94
CA ASP A 61 -8.93 -7.30 -26.18
C ASP A 61 -9.02 -8.81 -26.50
N PRO A 62 -8.44 -9.26 -27.63
CA PRO A 62 -8.65 -10.61 -28.14
C PRO A 62 -8.21 -11.71 -27.18
N ASN A 63 -7.32 -11.38 -26.24
CA ASN A 63 -6.68 -12.32 -25.31
C ASN A 63 -7.07 -12.05 -23.84
N PHE A 64 -8.05 -11.18 -23.57
CA PHE A 64 -8.49 -10.80 -22.21
C PHE A 64 -7.31 -10.44 -21.28
N ARG A 65 -6.39 -9.60 -21.79
CA ARG A 65 -5.17 -9.19 -21.11
C ARG A 65 -5.39 -8.04 -20.13
N ILE A 66 -6.41 -7.22 -20.33
CA ILE A 66 -6.69 -6.04 -19.50
C ILE A 66 -7.35 -6.47 -18.19
N ARG A 67 -6.77 -6.06 -17.06
CA ARG A 67 -7.29 -6.34 -15.72
C ARG A 67 -7.31 -5.08 -14.87
N VAL A 68 -8.48 -4.74 -14.36
CA VAL A 68 -8.62 -3.71 -13.33
C VAL A 68 -8.23 -4.30 -11.99
N VAL A 69 -7.30 -3.65 -11.29
CA VAL A 69 -6.78 -4.11 -10.00
C VAL A 69 -6.63 -2.94 -9.04
N SER A 70 -6.68 -3.23 -7.75
CA SER A 70 -6.19 -2.38 -6.67
C SER A 70 -4.93 -3.00 -6.08
N PHE A 71 -4.22 -2.30 -5.20
CA PHE A 71 -3.12 -2.92 -4.45
C PHE A 71 -3.57 -4.18 -3.70
N SER A 72 -4.80 -4.19 -3.17
CA SER A 72 -5.39 -5.34 -2.47
C SER A 72 -5.64 -6.53 -3.40
N THR A 73 -6.20 -6.30 -4.60
CA THR A 73 -6.44 -7.42 -5.53
C THR A 73 -5.16 -7.87 -6.23
N LEU A 74 -4.25 -6.95 -6.58
CA LEU A 74 -2.97 -7.32 -7.18
C LEU A 74 -2.09 -8.10 -6.20
N SER A 75 -2.00 -7.68 -4.93
CA SER A 75 -1.27 -8.44 -3.91
C SER A 75 -1.83 -9.86 -3.72
N LYS A 76 -3.16 -10.03 -3.71
CA LYS A 76 -3.80 -11.36 -3.68
C LYS A 76 -3.42 -12.22 -4.88
N ILE A 77 -3.40 -11.65 -6.10
CA ILE A 77 -2.96 -12.38 -7.31
C ILE A 77 -1.52 -12.83 -7.14
N VAL A 78 -0.61 -11.91 -6.77
CA VAL A 78 0.79 -12.24 -6.55
C VAL A 78 0.95 -13.34 -5.50
N PHE A 79 0.33 -13.20 -4.32
CA PHE A 79 0.47 -14.21 -3.28
C PHE A 79 -0.12 -15.56 -3.64
N THR A 80 -1.17 -15.60 -4.46
CA THR A 80 -1.74 -16.87 -4.96
C THR A 80 -0.75 -17.57 -5.90
N ASN A 81 0.02 -16.81 -6.68
CA ASN A 81 0.95 -17.34 -7.68
C ASN A 81 2.33 -17.70 -7.12
N VAL A 82 2.88 -16.91 -6.21
CA VAL A 82 4.25 -17.09 -5.69
C VAL A 82 4.31 -17.44 -4.20
N GLY A 83 3.15 -17.61 -3.56
CA GLY A 83 3.03 -17.76 -2.12
C GLY A 83 3.26 -16.43 -1.38
N GLY A 84 3.35 -16.49 -0.06
CA GLY A 84 3.56 -15.30 0.79
C GLY A 84 2.33 -14.89 1.61
N LEU A 85 1.15 -15.44 1.30
CA LEU A 85 0.07 -15.51 2.29
C LEU A 85 0.47 -16.52 3.36
N LYS A 86 0.87 -16.04 4.55
CA LYS A 86 0.82 -16.91 5.73
C LYS A 86 -0.67 -17.25 5.94
N GLU A 87 -0.99 -18.54 6.10
CA GLU A 87 -2.38 -19.07 6.14
C GLU A 87 -3.28 -18.46 7.23
N ARG A 88 -2.76 -17.60 8.12
CA ARG A 88 -3.47 -17.09 9.29
C ARG A 88 -3.38 -15.56 9.36
N ARG A 89 -4.27 -14.89 8.63
CA ARG A 89 -4.58 -13.48 8.86
C ARG A 89 -5.18 -13.31 10.26
N LEU A 90 -4.71 -12.31 11.00
CA LEU A 90 -5.26 -11.99 12.32
C LEU A 90 -6.58 -11.22 12.17
N THR A 91 -7.64 -11.74 12.78
CA THR A 91 -8.87 -10.97 12.99
C THR A 91 -8.65 -9.93 14.09
N THR A 92 -9.49 -8.90 14.16
CA THR A 92 -9.43 -7.89 15.24
C THR A 92 -9.49 -8.54 16.62
N SER A 93 -10.32 -9.57 16.80
CA SER A 93 -10.41 -10.32 18.07
C SER A 93 -9.11 -11.07 18.37
N ALA A 94 -8.47 -11.67 17.37
CA ALA A 94 -7.18 -12.33 17.55
C ALA A 94 -6.07 -11.32 17.90
N ARG A 95 -6.08 -10.12 17.32
CA ARG A 95 -5.16 -9.04 17.67
C ARG A 95 -5.34 -8.57 19.10
N SER A 96 -6.58 -8.37 19.54
CA SER A 96 -6.89 -7.98 20.92
C SER A 96 -6.38 -9.04 21.91
N LEU A 97 -6.60 -10.33 21.61
CA LEU A 97 -6.08 -11.44 22.42
C LEU A 97 -4.53 -11.49 22.44
N LEU A 98 -3.89 -11.29 21.29
CA LEU A 98 -2.42 -11.23 21.21
C LEU A 98 -1.85 -10.03 21.96
N THR A 99 -2.53 -8.89 21.91
CA THR A 99 -2.17 -7.68 22.63
C THR A 99 -2.27 -7.93 24.13
N PHE A 100 -3.39 -8.50 24.61
CA PHE A 100 -3.54 -8.90 26.01
C PHE A 100 -2.40 -9.84 26.43
N LYS A 101 -2.10 -10.86 25.63
CA LYS A 101 -1.02 -11.81 25.92
C LYS A 101 0.36 -11.14 25.92
N ALA A 102 0.61 -10.19 25.02
CA ALA A 102 1.86 -9.43 25.00
C ALA A 102 2.03 -8.63 26.28
N MET A 103 0.96 -7.94 26.72
CA MET A 103 0.95 -7.17 27.97
C MET A 103 1.15 -8.05 29.19
N ASP A 104 0.51 -9.22 29.24
CA ASP A 104 0.65 -10.20 30.32
C ASP A 104 2.10 -10.70 30.47
N LEU A 105 2.76 -11.02 29.34
CA LEU A 105 4.15 -11.50 29.33
C LEU A 105 5.16 -10.49 29.87
N VAL A 106 4.94 -9.20 29.62
CA VAL A 106 5.85 -8.12 30.07
C VAL A 106 5.33 -7.36 31.29
N SER A 107 4.20 -7.79 31.88
CA SER A 107 3.49 -7.09 32.96
C SER A 107 4.39 -6.68 34.13
N LYS A 108 5.34 -7.55 34.49
CA LYS A 108 6.31 -7.32 35.57
C LYS A 108 7.33 -6.22 35.26
N ASP A 109 7.61 -5.99 33.98
CA ASP A 109 8.59 -5.04 33.49
C ASP A 109 7.98 -3.67 33.13
N LEU A 110 6.65 -3.55 33.15
CA LEU A 110 5.95 -2.28 32.93
C LEU A 110 6.16 -1.35 34.12
N ILE A 111 6.20 -0.04 33.87
CA ILE A 111 6.44 1.00 34.87
C ILE A 111 5.15 1.75 35.19
N THR A 112 4.49 2.28 34.15
CA THR A 112 3.27 3.09 34.26
C THR A 112 2.01 2.24 34.10
N PHE A 113 2.02 1.30 33.15
CA PHE A 113 0.88 0.44 32.82
C PHE A 113 0.80 -0.82 33.69
N LYS A 114 1.38 -0.79 34.90
CA LYS A 114 1.30 -1.90 35.85
C LYS A 114 -0.17 -2.16 36.20
N SER A 115 -0.63 -3.37 35.92
CA SER A 115 -1.93 -3.85 36.36
C SER A 115 -1.86 -5.36 36.52
N ASP A 116 -2.47 -5.88 37.59
CA ASP A 116 -2.67 -7.32 37.76
C ASP A 116 -3.84 -7.85 36.91
N ASP A 117 -4.68 -6.95 36.41
CA ASP A 117 -5.81 -7.28 35.53
C ASP A 117 -5.96 -6.21 34.44
N PHE A 118 -5.66 -6.57 33.19
CA PHE A 118 -5.79 -5.66 32.05
C PHE A 118 -7.24 -5.62 31.57
N LYS A 119 -7.95 -4.53 31.92
CA LYS A 119 -9.30 -4.28 31.39
C LYS A 119 -9.28 -4.27 29.85
N MET A 120 -10.23 -4.96 29.24
CA MET A 120 -10.40 -5.04 27.77
C MET A 120 -10.33 -3.68 27.06
N GLY A 121 -10.91 -2.62 27.63
CA GLY A 121 -10.83 -1.27 27.04
C GLY A 121 -9.40 -0.74 26.95
N PHE A 122 -8.55 -1.03 27.93
CA PHE A 122 -7.15 -0.64 27.91
C PHE A 122 -6.34 -1.47 26.91
N VAL A 123 -6.60 -2.78 26.84
CA VAL A 123 -6.01 -3.66 25.81
C VAL A 123 -6.30 -3.14 24.41
N ASN A 124 -7.55 -2.73 24.14
CA ASN A 124 -7.93 -2.20 22.84
C ASN A 124 -7.21 -0.88 22.52
N ASN A 125 -7.05 0.02 23.50
CA ASN A 125 -6.28 1.26 23.28
C ASN A 125 -4.82 0.98 22.91
N ILE A 126 -4.19 -0.03 23.53
CA ILE A 126 -2.82 -0.45 23.21
C ILE A 126 -2.76 -1.09 21.82
N MET A 127 -3.75 -1.92 21.48
CA MET A 127 -3.87 -2.53 20.15
C MET A 127 -3.97 -1.45 19.06
N ASP A 128 -4.82 -0.44 19.27
CA ASP A 128 -5.00 0.65 18.31
C ASP A 128 -3.71 1.47 18.14
N MET A 129 -2.96 1.73 19.22
CA MET A 129 -1.64 2.37 19.11
C MET A 129 -0.63 1.53 18.32
N ILE A 130 -0.60 0.21 18.51
CA ILE A 130 0.29 -0.68 17.74
C ILE A 130 -0.10 -0.65 16.25
N ILE A 131 -1.41 -0.69 15.94
CA ILE A 131 -1.91 -0.58 14.56
C ILE A 131 -1.46 0.75 13.94
N GLU A 132 -1.58 1.86 14.67
CA GLU A 132 -1.19 3.19 14.21
C GLU A 132 0.32 3.28 13.95
N PHE A 133 1.16 2.70 14.81
CA PHE A 133 2.60 2.63 14.57
C PHE A 133 2.91 1.89 13.26
N LYS A 134 2.31 0.71 13.05
CA LYS A 134 2.53 -0.07 11.84
C LYS A 134 2.06 0.64 10.57
N GLN A 135 0.88 1.27 10.61
CA GLN A 135 0.34 2.02 9.47
C GLN A 135 1.24 3.18 9.03
N ASN A 136 2.03 3.72 9.96
CA ASN A 136 2.99 4.80 9.70
C ASN A 136 4.44 4.30 9.53
N ASP A 137 4.64 3.00 9.30
CA ASP A 137 5.97 2.38 9.16
C ASP A 137 6.90 2.65 10.36
N PHE A 138 6.29 2.75 11.55
CA PHE A 138 6.98 3.05 12.79
C PHE A 138 7.36 1.75 13.50
N SER A 139 8.64 1.40 13.43
CA SER A 139 9.15 0.14 13.96
C SER A 139 9.29 0.16 15.48
N VAL A 140 9.42 -1.02 16.08
CA VAL A 140 9.77 -1.18 17.50
C VAL A 140 11.04 -0.39 17.87
N MET A 141 12.02 -0.31 16.95
CA MET A 141 13.25 0.43 17.18
C MET A 141 13.06 1.94 17.09
N ASP A 142 12.10 2.41 16.30
CA ASP A 142 11.78 3.85 16.23
C ASP A 142 11.10 4.30 17.53
N VAL A 143 10.22 3.47 18.12
CA VAL A 143 9.64 3.73 19.44
C VAL A 143 10.72 3.79 20.53
N PHE A 144 11.69 2.88 20.48
CA PHE A 144 12.83 2.90 21.39
C PHE A 144 13.62 4.22 21.29
N SER A 145 13.98 4.59 20.06
CA SER A 145 14.77 5.80 19.78
C SER A 145 14.02 7.08 20.18
N LEU A 146 12.70 7.14 19.99
CA LEU A 146 11.89 8.25 20.48
C LEU A 146 11.89 8.33 22.00
N THR A 147 11.78 7.20 22.69
CA THR A 147 11.74 7.13 24.15
C THR A 147 12.98 7.77 24.79
N GLU A 148 14.15 7.61 24.18
CA GLU A 148 15.41 8.23 24.66
C GLU A 148 15.39 9.76 24.57
N ASN A 149 14.65 10.31 23.60
CA ASN A 149 14.58 11.75 23.34
C ASN A 149 13.46 12.48 24.13
N VAL A 150 12.61 11.75 24.85
CA VAL A 150 11.53 12.34 25.64
C VAL A 150 12.06 12.95 26.94
N LYS A 151 11.88 14.26 27.11
CA LYS A 151 12.26 14.99 28.33
C LYS A 151 11.26 14.84 29.48
N ASN A 152 9.98 14.67 29.19
CA ASN A 152 8.95 14.48 30.20
C ASN A 152 9.01 13.05 30.75
N GLU A 153 9.33 12.91 32.04
CA GLU A 153 9.56 11.61 32.68
C GLU A 153 8.32 10.68 32.63
N SER A 154 7.12 11.21 32.86
CA SER A 154 5.89 10.42 32.77
C SER A 154 5.62 9.90 31.36
N LEU A 155 5.83 10.75 30.34
CA LEU A 155 5.70 10.33 28.95
C LEU A 155 6.79 9.31 28.57
N LYS A 156 8.02 9.49 29.07
CA LYS A 156 9.11 8.56 28.85
C LYS A 156 8.76 7.16 29.37
N PHE A 157 8.22 7.03 30.58
CA PHE A 157 7.81 5.74 31.11
C PHE A 157 6.65 5.10 30.34
N LYS A 158 5.67 5.89 29.88
CA LYS A 158 4.61 5.37 28.99
C LYS A 158 5.16 4.85 27.67
N MET A 159 6.11 5.57 27.06
CA MET A 159 6.73 5.15 25.80
C MET A 159 7.60 3.89 26.00
N GLN A 160 8.29 3.77 27.13
CA GLN A 160 9.03 2.56 27.50
C GLN A 160 8.10 1.34 27.64
N ASP A 161 6.94 1.51 28.28
CA ASP A 161 5.94 0.46 28.39
C ASP A 161 5.38 0.07 27.02
N LEU A 162 5.05 1.06 26.18
CA LEU A 162 4.60 0.81 24.80
C LEU A 162 5.65 0.07 23.97
N TYR A 163 6.93 0.44 24.09
CA TYR A 163 8.04 -0.27 23.45
C TYR A 163 8.08 -1.74 23.87
N ASN A 164 8.03 -2.01 25.18
CA ASN A 164 8.09 -3.38 25.70
C ASN A 164 6.90 -4.23 25.22
N ILE A 165 5.69 -3.66 25.25
CA ILE A 165 4.48 -4.34 24.77
C ILE A 165 4.54 -4.57 23.26
N TYR A 166 4.90 -3.55 22.47
CA TYR A 166 4.99 -3.66 21.02
C TYR A 166 6.04 -4.69 20.59
N LYS A 167 7.22 -4.67 21.22
CA LYS A 167 8.26 -5.70 21.03
C LYS A 167 7.74 -7.10 21.35
N SER A 168 7.03 -7.26 22.47
CA SER A 168 6.44 -8.56 22.84
C SER A 168 5.36 -9.00 21.86
N TYR A 169 4.53 -8.07 21.37
CA TYR A 169 3.51 -8.33 20.35
C TYR A 169 4.16 -8.79 19.03
N GLU A 170 5.18 -8.09 18.55
CA GLU A 170 5.94 -8.50 17.36
C GLU A 170 6.55 -9.89 17.53
N ASN A 171 7.14 -10.20 18.68
CA ASN A 171 7.69 -11.54 18.95
C ASN A 171 6.62 -12.66 18.97
N LEU A 172 5.38 -12.35 19.37
CA LEU A 172 4.27 -13.31 19.34
C LEU A 172 3.74 -13.56 17.93
N ILE A 173 3.79 -12.54 17.07
CA ILE A 173 3.40 -12.62 15.65
C ILE A 173 4.50 -13.25 14.81
N ASP A 174 5.75 -12.93 15.13
CA ASP A 174 6.92 -13.38 14.40
C ASP A 174 6.89 -14.91 14.31
N LYS A 175 7.12 -15.41 13.10
CA LYS A 175 7.02 -16.83 12.69
C LYS A 175 5.62 -17.46 12.65
N LYS A 176 4.54 -16.87 13.18
CA LYS A 176 3.21 -17.55 13.27
C LYS A 176 2.06 -16.89 12.52
N TYR A 177 2.06 -15.57 12.37
CA TYR A 177 0.96 -14.82 11.75
C TYR A 177 1.48 -13.80 10.74
N SER A 178 0.62 -13.38 9.81
CA SER A 178 0.87 -12.18 8.98
C SER A 178 -0.01 -11.05 9.50
N ASP A 179 0.59 -9.94 9.90
CA ASP A 179 -0.18 -8.73 10.17
C ASP A 179 -0.67 -8.14 8.84
N THR A 180 -1.90 -7.62 8.80
CA THR A 180 -2.41 -7.00 7.57
C THR A 180 -1.65 -5.74 7.22
N GLU A 181 -1.04 -5.07 8.21
CA GLU A 181 -0.28 -3.83 7.99
C GLU A 181 1.01 -4.08 7.21
N ASP A 182 1.63 -5.25 7.32
CA ASP A 182 2.84 -5.61 6.57
C ASP A 182 2.54 -6.11 5.15
N THR A 183 1.26 -6.19 4.75
CA THR A 183 0.85 -6.81 3.49
C THR A 183 1.50 -6.11 2.28
N LEU A 184 1.57 -4.78 2.28
CA LEU A 184 2.19 -4.04 1.17
C LEU A 184 3.70 -4.24 1.10
N ASN A 185 4.37 -4.33 2.26
CA ASN A 185 5.81 -4.58 2.33
C ASN A 185 6.14 -6.00 1.83
N ILE A 186 5.39 -7.00 2.28
CA ILE A 186 5.52 -8.39 1.80
C ILE A 186 5.16 -8.47 0.31
N PHE A 187 4.14 -7.73 -0.14
CA PHE A 187 3.76 -7.65 -1.54
C PHE A 187 4.91 -7.09 -2.40
N ALA A 188 5.53 -5.98 -1.99
CA ALA A 188 6.67 -5.40 -2.69
C ALA A 188 7.84 -6.40 -2.81
N GLN A 189 8.13 -7.16 -1.75
CA GLN A 189 9.15 -8.23 -1.80
C GLN A 189 8.75 -9.37 -2.75
N LYS A 190 7.49 -9.79 -2.72
CA LYS A 190 6.99 -10.91 -3.53
C LYS A 190 6.84 -10.59 -5.01
N LEU A 191 6.87 -9.32 -5.40
CA LEU A 191 6.92 -8.92 -6.81
C LEU A 191 8.19 -9.42 -7.51
N ASP A 192 9.30 -9.59 -6.78
CA ASP A 192 10.56 -10.11 -7.34
C ASP A 192 10.40 -11.53 -7.90
N ASP A 193 9.54 -12.33 -7.27
CA ASP A 193 9.25 -13.72 -7.63
C ASP A 193 8.14 -13.83 -8.71
N PHE A 194 7.39 -12.75 -9.00
CA PHE A 194 6.17 -12.81 -9.80
C PHE A 194 6.41 -12.56 -11.29
N GLU A 195 6.68 -13.63 -12.04
CA GLU A 195 7.09 -13.55 -13.46
C GLU A 195 6.07 -12.86 -14.38
N SER A 196 4.78 -12.92 -14.07
CA SER A 196 3.72 -12.31 -14.91
C SER A 196 3.81 -10.78 -14.98
N ILE A 197 4.39 -10.11 -13.96
CA ILE A 197 4.54 -8.64 -13.99
C ILE A 197 5.71 -8.20 -14.86
N LYS A 198 6.69 -9.09 -15.11
CA LYS A 198 7.87 -8.79 -15.92
C LYS A 198 7.48 -8.58 -17.37
N GLY A 199 7.66 -7.35 -17.84
CA GLY A 199 7.25 -6.93 -19.18
C GLY A 199 5.76 -6.59 -19.32
N ALA A 200 5.00 -6.55 -18.22
CA ALA A 200 3.62 -6.08 -18.24
C ALA A 200 3.54 -4.58 -18.57
N THR A 201 2.38 -4.12 -19.06
CA THR A 201 2.07 -2.69 -19.16
C THR A 201 1.12 -2.31 -18.03
N ILE A 202 1.43 -1.24 -17.31
CA ILE A 202 0.67 -0.82 -16.12
C ILE A 202 0.14 0.61 -16.33
N PHE A 203 -1.14 0.83 -16.06
CA PHE A 203 -1.77 2.14 -16.03
C PHE A 203 -2.22 2.40 -14.60
N VAL A 204 -1.84 3.54 -14.04
CA VAL A 204 -2.20 3.95 -12.67
C VAL A 204 -3.12 5.15 -12.77
N ASP A 205 -4.35 5.03 -12.25
CA ASP A 205 -5.38 6.09 -12.32
C ASP A 205 -6.01 6.35 -10.95
N GLU A 206 -6.62 7.53 -10.81
CA GLU A 206 -7.36 7.96 -9.61
C GLU A 206 -6.56 8.04 -8.29
N TYR A 207 -5.23 8.03 -8.37
CA TYR A 207 -4.34 8.34 -7.23
C TYR A 207 -3.92 9.82 -7.25
N MET A 208 -3.95 10.47 -6.07
CA MET A 208 -3.39 11.83 -5.87
C MET A 208 -2.03 11.77 -5.19
N ASP A 209 -1.87 10.83 -4.27
CA ASP A 209 -0.67 10.53 -3.50
C ASP A 209 -0.61 9.02 -3.20
N PHE A 210 0.55 8.60 -2.68
CA PHE A 210 0.80 7.24 -2.23
C PHE A 210 1.40 7.28 -0.82
N THR A 211 1.13 6.27 -0.01
CA THR A 211 1.82 6.06 1.26
C THR A 211 3.25 5.54 1.03
N PRO A 212 4.17 5.62 2.01
CA PRO A 212 5.51 5.06 1.88
C PRO A 212 5.53 3.58 1.45
N ALA A 213 4.69 2.74 2.05
CA ALA A 213 4.56 1.33 1.68
C ALA A 213 4.03 1.13 0.25
N GLN A 214 3.13 2.01 -0.23
CA GLN A 214 2.69 1.98 -1.63
C GLN A 214 3.80 2.40 -2.58
N TYR A 215 4.64 3.38 -2.21
CA TYR A 215 5.80 3.76 -3.03
C TYR A 215 6.79 2.61 -3.21
N LEU A 216 7.03 1.78 -2.19
CA LEU A 216 7.85 0.57 -2.31
C LEU A 216 7.30 -0.40 -3.38
N VAL A 217 5.99 -0.57 -3.42
CA VAL A 217 5.33 -1.37 -4.46
C VAL A 217 5.48 -0.70 -5.82
N ILE A 218 5.21 0.60 -5.92
CA ILE A 218 5.33 1.36 -7.17
C ILE A 218 6.74 1.26 -7.75
N GLU A 219 7.79 1.39 -6.94
CA GLU A 219 9.18 1.22 -7.35
C GLU A 219 9.42 -0.14 -8.02
N LYS A 220 8.92 -1.22 -7.40
CA LYS A 220 9.01 -2.56 -7.99
C LYS A 220 8.21 -2.68 -9.29
N LEU A 221 7.01 -2.08 -9.35
CA LEU A 221 6.20 -2.08 -10.58
C LEU A 221 6.88 -1.30 -11.72
N VAL A 222 7.50 -0.15 -11.43
CA VAL A 222 8.31 0.59 -12.41
C VAL A 222 9.45 -0.30 -12.88
N TYR A 223 10.18 -0.95 -11.96
CA TYR A 223 11.35 -1.77 -12.28
C TYR A 223 11.02 -2.98 -13.18
N PHE A 224 9.91 -3.68 -12.95
CA PHE A 224 9.58 -4.90 -13.69
C PHE A 224 8.70 -4.67 -14.94
N SER A 225 7.95 -3.57 -15.00
CA SER A 225 7.08 -3.29 -16.13
C SER A 225 7.85 -2.90 -17.38
N LYS A 226 7.28 -3.21 -18.55
CA LYS A 226 7.77 -2.70 -19.83
C LYS A 226 7.53 -1.20 -19.90
N ASN A 227 6.28 -0.82 -19.64
CA ASN A 227 5.77 0.54 -19.63
C ASN A 227 4.85 0.72 -18.41
N ILE A 228 4.94 1.88 -17.77
CA ILE A 228 4.01 2.30 -16.73
C ILE A 228 3.57 3.75 -16.96
N TYR A 229 2.27 4.00 -16.87
CA TYR A 229 1.66 5.30 -17.11
C TYR A 229 0.92 5.77 -15.87
N PHE A 230 1.21 6.98 -15.40
CA PHE A 230 0.53 7.59 -14.27
C PHE A 230 -0.42 8.70 -14.74
N SER A 231 -1.71 8.54 -14.47
CA SER A 231 -2.72 9.57 -14.64
C SER A 231 -2.81 10.44 -13.40
N LEU A 232 -2.39 11.70 -13.52
CA LEU A 232 -2.31 12.63 -12.39
C LEU A 232 -3.01 13.95 -12.72
N LEU A 233 -3.77 14.44 -11.73
CA LEU A 233 -4.54 15.67 -11.87
C LEU A 233 -3.61 16.84 -11.64
N THR A 234 -3.05 17.36 -12.72
CA THR A 234 -2.13 18.50 -12.72
C THR A 234 -2.17 19.21 -14.07
N ASP A 235 -1.80 20.49 -14.08
CA ASP A 235 -1.55 21.27 -15.28
C ASP A 235 -0.05 21.40 -15.60
N PHE A 236 0.82 20.68 -14.87
CA PHE A 236 2.28 20.76 -14.92
C PHE A 236 2.88 22.16 -14.64
N LYS A 237 2.05 23.17 -14.36
CA LYS A 237 2.54 24.51 -14.09
C LYS A 237 3.08 24.56 -12.67
N ASN A 238 4.24 25.20 -12.50
CA ASN A 238 4.84 25.44 -11.19
C ASN A 238 4.95 24.16 -10.33
N LEU A 239 5.54 23.09 -10.88
CA LEU A 239 5.74 21.78 -10.22
C LEU A 239 6.33 21.89 -8.81
N HIS A 240 7.25 22.82 -8.58
CA HIS A 240 7.93 23.00 -7.28
C HIS A 240 7.18 23.90 -6.29
N SER A 241 6.07 24.53 -6.69
CA SER A 241 5.32 25.43 -5.81
C SER A 241 4.47 24.64 -4.82
N LYS A 242 4.76 24.82 -3.52
CA LYS A 242 3.98 24.24 -2.42
C LYS A 242 2.60 24.88 -2.23
N MET A 243 2.33 26.03 -2.87
CA MET A 243 1.06 26.76 -2.80
C MET A 243 0.18 26.57 -4.05
N ASN A 244 0.46 25.54 -4.85
CA ASN A 244 -0.35 25.21 -6.03
C ASN A 244 -1.57 24.35 -5.63
N MET A 245 -2.72 24.57 -6.28
CA MET A 245 -3.91 23.71 -6.17
C MET A 245 -3.59 22.23 -6.50
N PHE A 246 -2.55 21.99 -7.32
CA PHE A 246 -2.07 20.66 -7.69
C PHE A 246 -0.84 20.19 -6.89
N ALA A 247 -0.52 20.82 -5.75
CA ALA A 247 0.71 20.55 -5.00
C ALA A 247 0.89 19.07 -4.61
N ARG A 248 -0.20 18.36 -4.28
CA ARG A 248 -0.15 16.92 -3.98
C ARG A 248 0.25 16.10 -5.20
N SER A 249 -0.49 16.20 -6.30
CA SER A 249 -0.17 15.52 -7.57
C SER A 249 1.23 15.87 -8.07
N ASN A 250 1.65 17.12 -7.94
CA ASN A 250 3.00 17.56 -8.34
C ASN A 250 4.08 16.91 -7.49
N SER A 251 3.87 16.81 -6.18
CA SER A 251 4.78 16.10 -5.27
C SER A 251 4.87 14.62 -5.64
N THR A 252 3.74 13.99 -5.99
CA THR A 252 3.70 12.61 -6.48
C THR A 252 4.51 12.42 -7.76
N ILE A 253 4.41 13.34 -8.73
CA ILE A 253 5.25 13.32 -9.95
C ILE A 253 6.73 13.40 -9.59
N LEU A 254 7.12 14.30 -8.69
CA LEU A 254 8.50 14.46 -8.26
C LEU A 254 9.02 13.19 -7.58
N ASN A 255 8.22 12.58 -6.71
CA ASN A 255 8.57 11.32 -6.05
C ASN A 255 8.73 10.18 -7.07
N ILE A 256 7.81 10.03 -8.03
CA ILE A 256 7.93 9.01 -9.09
C ILE A 256 9.18 9.26 -9.94
N LYS A 257 9.49 10.51 -10.27
CA LYS A 257 10.72 10.84 -11.00
C LYS A 257 12.00 10.51 -10.25
N ASN A 258 11.99 10.55 -8.92
CA ASN A 258 13.14 10.14 -8.11
C ASN A 258 13.33 8.63 -8.03
N ILE A 259 12.27 7.85 -8.31
CA ILE A 259 12.30 6.39 -8.34
C ILE A 259 12.84 5.85 -9.68
N CYS A 260 12.74 6.65 -10.75
CA CYS A 260 13.18 6.30 -12.11
C CYS A 260 14.67 6.59 -12.32
#